data_AF-A0A9N7UST7-F1
#
_entry.id   AF-A0A9N7UST7-F1
#
_cell.length_a   1.000
_cell.length_b   1.000
_cell.length_c   1.000
_cell.angle_alpha   90.00
_cell.angle_beta   90.00
_cell.angle_gamma   90.00
#
_symmetry.space_group_name_H-M   'P 1'
#
loop_
_entity.id
_entity.type
_entity.pdbx_description
1 polymer ?
#
loop_
_entity_poly.entity_id
_entity_poly.type
_entity_poly.pdbx_seq_one_letter_code
_entity_poly.pdbx_strand_id
1 'polypeptide(L)'
;MSIRNLFGMGCIMKTKELTKQVRDKVVEKYEAGLGYKKISRALNISLSTIKSIIRKWKEYGTTANLPRGGRPPKLKSRTRRK
;
A
#
# COMPACT_ATOMS: atom_id res chain seq x y z
N MET A 1 -29.00 -6.64 -17.28
CA MET A 1 -28.56 -7.68 -16.32
C MET A 1 -27.04 -7.66 -16.17
N SER A 2 -26.50 -7.16 -15.05
CA SER A 2 -25.30 -7.74 -14.43
C SER A 2 -25.07 -7.06 -13.08
N ILE A 3 -25.90 -7.39 -12.09
CA ILE A 3 -25.58 -7.13 -10.69
C ILE A 3 -24.47 -8.12 -10.34
N ARG A 4 -23.23 -7.77 -10.67
CA ARG A 4 -22.08 -8.55 -10.21
C ARG A 4 -21.91 -8.26 -8.72
N ASN A 5 -22.62 -9.04 -7.91
CA ASN A 5 -22.38 -9.20 -6.49
C ASN A 5 -20.87 -9.43 -6.29
N LEU A 6 -20.22 -8.47 -5.64
CA LEU A 6 -18.81 -8.50 -5.28
C LEU A 6 -18.62 -8.88 -3.80
N PHE A 7 -19.57 -9.63 -3.25
CA PHE A 7 -19.56 -10.10 -1.86
C PHE A 7 -18.96 -11.50 -1.84
N GLY A 8 -17.63 -11.61 -1.97
CA GLY A 8 -16.97 -12.92 -1.83
C GLY A 8 -15.68 -13.19 -2.59
N MET A 9 -15.08 -12.22 -3.30
CA MET A 9 -13.73 -12.44 -3.85
C MET A 9 -12.68 -12.14 -2.77
N GLY A 10 -12.04 -13.21 -2.27
CA GLY A 10 -11.00 -13.17 -1.25
C GLY A 10 -9.95 -12.10 -1.56
N CYS A 11 -9.99 -11.03 -0.77
CA CYS A 11 -8.98 -9.99 -0.84
C CYS A 11 -7.61 -10.58 -0.46
N ILE A 12 -6.57 -10.19 -1.20
CA ILE A 12 -5.18 -10.60 -0.94
C ILE A 12 -4.88 -10.37 0.55
N MET A 13 -4.57 -11.46 1.26
CA MET A 13 -4.40 -11.48 2.71
C MET A 13 -3.32 -10.50 3.17
N LYS A 14 -3.62 -9.79 4.27
CA LYS A 14 -2.86 -8.67 4.86
C LYS A 14 -1.40 -8.98 5.25
N THR A 15 -0.93 -10.21 5.07
CA THR A 15 0.38 -10.68 5.54
C THR A 15 1.47 -10.61 4.48
N LYS A 16 1.14 -10.64 3.18
CA LYS A 16 2.12 -10.50 2.11
C LYS A 16 2.20 -9.04 1.65
N GLU A 17 3.40 -8.45 1.76
CA GLU A 17 3.63 -7.10 1.24
C GLU A 17 3.36 -7.08 -0.27
N LEU A 18 2.57 -6.10 -0.73
CA LEU A 18 2.34 -5.90 -2.15
C LEU A 18 3.65 -5.53 -2.84
N THR A 19 3.95 -6.20 -3.96
CA THR A 19 5.12 -5.90 -4.78
C THR A 19 5.06 -4.46 -5.30
N LYS A 20 6.23 -3.85 -5.50
CA LYS A 20 6.36 -2.46 -5.99
C LYS A 20 5.55 -2.26 -7.28
N GLN A 21 5.64 -3.22 -8.21
CA GLN A 21 4.92 -3.20 -9.49
C GLN A 21 3.40 -3.07 -9.34
N VAL A 22 2.81 -3.72 -8.35
CA VAL A 22 1.35 -3.64 -8.11
C VAL A 22 0.97 -2.25 -7.62
N ARG A 23 1.81 -1.65 -6.77
CA ARG A 23 1.59 -0.31 -6.25
C ARG A 23 1.80 0.75 -7.34
N ASP A 24 2.78 0.58 -8.22
CA ASP A 24 3.03 1.48 -9.35
C ASP A 24 1.83 1.49 -10.31
N LYS A 25 1.26 0.32 -10.62
CA LYS A 25 0.01 0.19 -11.40
C LYS A 25 -1.21 0.86 -10.74
N VAL A 26 -1.23 0.98 -9.41
CA VAL A 26 -2.30 1.72 -8.69
C VAL A 26 -2.13 3.22 -8.94
N VAL A 27 -0.90 3.73 -8.87
CA VAL A 27 -0.59 5.15 -9.09
C VAL A 27 -0.89 5.54 -10.54
N GLU A 28 -0.42 4.77 -11.52
CA GLU A 28 -0.68 5.01 -12.95
C GLU A 28 -2.18 5.12 -13.25
N LYS A 29 -2.98 4.19 -12.71
CA LYS A 29 -4.45 4.22 -12.85
C LYS A 29 -5.10 5.40 -12.14
N TYR A 30 -4.52 5.85 -11.03
CA TYR A 30 -5.01 7.01 -10.29
C TYR A 30 -4.70 8.31 -11.03
N GLU A 31 -3.51 8.45 -11.61
CA GLU A 31 -3.12 9.59 -12.46
C GLU A 31 -3.97 9.64 -13.73
N ALA A 32 -4.37 8.48 -14.28
CA ALA A 32 -5.35 8.37 -15.36
C ALA A 32 -6.79 8.79 -14.95
N GLY A 33 -7.02 9.24 -13.71
CA GLY A 33 -8.32 9.73 -13.24
C GLY A 33 -9.33 8.64 -12.90
N LEU A 34 -8.92 7.37 -12.78
CA LEU A 34 -9.82 6.29 -12.40
C LEU A 34 -10.19 6.37 -10.91
N GLY A 35 -11.49 6.32 -10.61
CA GLY A 35 -11.96 6.30 -9.22
C GLY A 35 -11.56 5.04 -8.45
N TYR A 36 -11.44 5.15 -7.12
CA TYR A 36 -10.97 4.09 -6.22
C TYR A 36 -11.65 2.73 -6.41
N LYS A 37 -12.98 2.71 -6.61
CA LYS A 37 -13.77 1.48 -6.83
C LYS A 37 -13.41 0.78 -8.15
N LYS A 38 -13.11 1.54 -9.21
CA LYS A 38 -12.69 0.99 -10.50
C LYS A 38 -11.31 0.35 -10.41
N ILE A 39 -10.37 1.03 -9.73
CA ILE A 39 -9.01 0.51 -9.48
C ILE A 39 -9.07 -0.78 -8.63
N SER A 40 -9.88 -0.77 -7.57
CA SER A 40 -10.10 -1.93 -6.69
C SER A 40 -10.58 -3.14 -7.46
N ARG A 41 -11.58 -2.95 -8.33
CA ARG A 41 -12.12 -4.03 -9.16
C ARG A 41 -11.13 -4.53 -10.21
N ALA A 42 -10.34 -3.62 -10.79
CA ALA A 42 -9.37 -3.97 -11.82
C ALA A 42 -8.15 -4.73 -11.28
N LEU A 43 -7.75 -4.47 -10.04
CA LEU A 43 -6.56 -5.09 -9.42
C LEU A 43 -6.90 -6.12 -8.34
N ASN A 44 -8.18 -6.32 -8.02
CA ASN A 44 -8.65 -7.16 -6.90
C ASN A 44 -8.00 -6.80 -5.55
N ILE A 45 -7.72 -5.52 -5.35
CA ILE A 45 -7.12 -4.98 -4.13
C ILE A 45 -8.22 -4.30 -3.31
N SER A 46 -8.16 -4.46 -1.99
CA SER A 46 -9.10 -3.78 -1.09
C SER A 46 -9.00 -2.25 -1.21
N LEU A 47 -10.14 -1.57 -1.03
CA LEU A 47 -10.20 -0.10 -1.10
C LEU A 47 -9.31 0.58 -0.04
N SER A 48 -9.17 -0.02 1.13
CA SER A 48 -8.32 0.52 2.21
C SER A 48 -6.85 0.51 1.81
N THR A 49 -6.40 -0.55 1.14
CA THR A 49 -5.03 -0.63 0.61
C THR A 49 -4.78 0.38 -0.50
N ILE A 50 -5.74 0.59 -1.41
CA ILE A 50 -5.60 1.60 -2.46
C ILE A 50 -5.51 3.01 -1.84
N LYS A 51 -6.37 3.31 -0.88
CA LYS A 51 -6.33 4.58 -0.14
C LYS A 51 -4.98 4.78 0.57
N SER A 52 -4.44 3.75 1.21
CA SER A 52 -3.16 3.86 1.91
C SER A 52 -1.97 4.06 0.97
N ILE A 53 -1.98 3.41 -0.21
CA ILE A 53 -0.96 3.62 -1.25
C ILE A 53 -1.02 5.07 -1.74
N ILE A 54 -2.20 5.56 -2.12
CA ILE A 54 -2.36 6.93 -2.66
C ILE A 54 -2.01 7.97 -1.59
N ARG A 55 -2.39 7.75 -0.33
CA ARG A 55 -2.02 8.65 0.77
C ARG A 55 -0.49 8.76 0.92
N LYS A 56 0.21 7.62 0.94
CA LYS A 56 1.68 7.59 1.02
C LYS A 56 2.34 8.21 -0.19
N TRP A 57 1.81 7.96 -1.39
CA TRP A 57 2.33 8.56 -2.60
C TRP A 57 2.20 10.09 -2.59
N LYS A 58 1.07 10.63 -2.11
CA LYS A 58 0.90 12.09 -1.94
C LYS A 58 1.84 12.71 -0.90
N GLU A 59 2.16 11.95 0.16
CA GLU A 59 2.98 12.44 1.28
C GLU A 59 4.48 12.38 0.98
N TYR A 60 4.95 11.27 0.40
CA TYR A 60 6.38 11.00 0.21
C TYR A 60 6.82 11.04 -1.26
N GLY A 61 5.90 11.07 -2.22
CA GLY A 61 6.20 10.97 -3.66
C GLY A 61 6.71 9.59 -4.10
N THR A 62 6.77 8.62 -3.19
CA THR A 62 7.39 7.31 -3.44
C THR A 62 6.42 6.16 -3.25
N THR A 63 6.49 5.20 -4.16
CA THR A 63 5.72 3.94 -4.11
C THR A 63 6.50 2.79 -3.43
N ALA A 64 7.81 2.97 -3.25
CA ALA A 64 8.70 2.01 -2.61
C ALA A 64 8.41 1.87 -1.10
N ASN A 65 8.74 0.70 -0.53
CA ASN A 65 8.64 0.52 0.91
C ASN A 65 9.84 1.23 1.57
N LEU A 66 9.55 2.24 2.39
CA LEU A 66 10.57 2.87 3.22
C LEU A 66 11.05 1.86 4.29
N PRO A 67 12.34 1.90 4.68
CA PRO A 67 12.81 1.10 5.80
C PRO A 67 11.97 1.46 7.03
N ARG A 68 11.57 0.44 7.80
CA ARG A 68 10.87 0.69 9.05
C ARG A 68 11.82 1.43 9.98
N GLY A 69 11.37 2.54 10.54
CA GLY A 69 12.04 3.17 11.66
C GLY A 69 12.18 2.15 12.78
N GLY A 70 13.42 1.75 13.08
CA GLY A 70 13.70 0.84 14.17
C GLY A 70 13.40 1.49 15.51
N ARG A 71 13.22 0.67 16.54
CA ARG A 71 13.17 1.18 17.91
C ARG A 71 14.54 1.77 18.26
N PRO A 72 14.63 3.04 18.70
CA PRO A 72 15.90 3.59 19.12
C PRO A 72 16.44 2.80 20.32
N PRO A 73 17.76 2.52 20.37
CA PRO A 73 18.35 1.78 21.48
C PRO A 73 18.27 2.60 22.78
N LYS A 74 18.01 1.92 23.90
CA LYS A 74 17.93 2.55 25.23
C LYS A 74 19.27 3.19 25.65
N LEU A 75 20.38 2.59 25.25
CA LEU A 75 21.73 3.05 25.58
C LEU A 75 22.36 3.76 24.39
N LYS A 76 22.94 4.94 24.64
CA LYS A 76 23.76 5.66 23.66
C LYS A 76 25.08 4.90 23.45
N SER A 77 25.70 5.08 22.28
CA SER A 77 26.97 4.45 21.90
C SER A 77 28.09 4.64 22.94
N ARG A 78 28.08 5.79 23.64
CA ARG A 78 29.07 6.15 24.67
C ARG A 78 29.09 5.23 25.89
N THR A 79 27.95 4.64 26.28
CA THR A 79 27.85 3.73 27.44
C THR A 79 28.13 2.26 27.06
N ARG A 80 28.24 1.95 25.76
CA ARG A 80 28.45 0.59 25.25
C ARG A 80 29.91 0.12 25.37
N ARG A 81 30.86 1.05 25.55
CA ARG A 81 32.29 0.73 25.75
C ARG A 81 32.59 0.68 27.25
N LYS A 82 32.41 -0.48 27.86
CA LYS A 82 33.19 -0.92 29.03
C LYS A 82 33.05 -2.43 29.18
#